data_AF-A0A522X9U2-F1
#
_entry.id   AF-A0A522X9U2-F1
#
_cell.length_a   1.000
_cell.length_b   1.000
_cell.length_c   1.000
_cell.angle_alpha   90.00
_cell.angle_beta   90.00
_cell.angle_gamma   90.00
#
_symmetry.space_group_name_H-M   'P 1'
#
loop_
_entity.id
_entity.type
_entity.pdbx_description
1 polymer ?
#
loop_
_entity_poly.entity_id
_entity_poly.type
_entity_poly.pdbx_seq_one_letter_code
_entity_poly.pdbx_strand_id
1 'polypeptide(L)' 'VEANPIPVKWAVARMGKMKNALRLPLTPLSHGAHAEVEAAMRQAGVLDNDAV' A
#
# COMPACT_ATOMS: atom_id res chain seq x y z
N VAL A 1 9.24 6.37 2.88
CA VAL A 1 8.98 5.50 1.70
C VAL A 1 10.03 4.39 1.52
N GLU A 2 9.59 3.13 1.51
CA GLU A 2 10.40 1.93 1.25
C GLU A 2 10.64 1.67 -0.25
N ALA A 3 11.55 0.76 -0.57
CA ALA A 3 11.94 0.48 -1.96
C ALA A 3 10.79 -0.09 -2.82
N ASN A 4 10.75 0.34 -4.08
CA ASN A 4 9.92 -0.27 -5.12
C ASN A 4 10.25 -1.78 -5.25
N PRO A 5 9.27 -2.70 -5.35
CA PRO A 5 7.82 -2.50 -5.45
C PRO A 5 7.00 -2.70 -4.17
N ILE A 6 7.62 -2.59 -2.99
CA ILE A 6 6.91 -2.86 -1.72
C ILE A 6 5.68 -1.95 -1.53
N PRO A 7 5.77 -0.61 -1.67
CA PRO A 7 4.62 0.27 -1.44
C PRO A 7 3.48 0.06 -2.45
N VAL A 8 3.82 -0.09 -3.74
CA VAL A 8 2.82 -0.26 -4.80
C VAL A 8 2.11 -1.60 -4.68
N LYS A 9 2.85 -2.68 -4.36
CA LYS A 9 2.24 -3.98 -4.13
C LYS A 9 1.29 -3.97 -2.94
N TRP A 10 1.70 -3.33 -1.86
CA TRP A 10 0.84 -3.17 -0.69
C TRP A 10 -0.43 -2.40 -1.03
N ALA A 11 -0.31 -1.26 -1.72
CA ALA A 11 -1.45 -0.42 -2.11
C ALA A 11 -2.48 -1.17 -2.95
N VAL A 12 -2.03 -1.87 -4.00
CA VAL A 12 -2.94 -2.62 -4.89
C VAL A 12 -3.60 -3.80 -4.17
N ALA A 13 -2.90 -4.42 -3.21
CA ALA A 13 -3.49 -5.45 -2.36
C ALA A 13 -4.52 -4.87 -1.37
N ARG A 14 -4.24 -3.70 -0.79
CA ARG A 14 -5.16 -2.96 0.10
C ARG A 14 -6.47 -2.56 -0.59
N MET A 15 -6.43 -2.35 -1.90
CA MET A 15 -7.60 -2.13 -2.77
C MET A 15 -8.37 -3.42 -3.12
N GLY A 16 -7.96 -4.58 -2.63
CA GLY A 16 -8.62 -5.87 -2.92
C GLY A 16 -8.40 -6.40 -4.34
N LYS A 17 -7.47 -5.81 -5.11
CA LYS A 17 -7.25 -6.18 -6.52
C LYS A 17 -6.26 -7.33 -6.71
N MET A 18 -5.47 -7.66 -5.69
CA MET A 18 -4.57 -8.82 -5.69
C MET A 18 -4.21 -9.25 -4.27
N LYS A 19 -3.59 -10.42 -4.12
CA LYS A 19 -2.94 -10.83 -2.87
C LYS A 19 -1.60 -10.11 -2.70
N ASN A 20 -1.23 -9.74 -1.47
CA ASN A 20 0.08 -9.14 -1.17
C ASN A 20 1.21 -10.19 -1.12
N ALA A 21 1.44 -10.89 -2.24
CA ALA A 21 2.46 -11.91 -2.35
C ALA A 21 3.83 -11.31 -2.69
N LEU A 22 4.81 -11.58 -1.83
CA LEU A 22 6.19 -11.11 -1.96
C LEU A 22 7.15 -12.28 -2.06
N ARG A 23 8.23 -12.08 -2.81
CA ARG A 23 9.38 -12.98 -2.85
C ARG A 23 10.57 -12.21 -2.32
N LEU A 24 11.48 -12.91 -1.66
CA LEU A 24 12.75 -12.34 -1.26
C LEU A 24 13.48 -11.76 -2.50
N PRO A 25 14.18 -10.62 -2.34
CA PRO A 25 14.51 -9.96 -1.08
C PRO A 25 13.44 -9.00 -0.53
N LEU A 26 12.25 -8.93 -1.14
CA LEU A 26 11.20 -8.00 -0.71
C LEU A 26 10.55 -8.45 0.60
N THR A 27 10.40 -7.51 1.53
CA THR A 27 9.70 -7.69 2.79
C THR A 27 8.34 -6.98 2.76
N PRO A 28 7.39 -7.37 3.63
CA PRO A 28 6.16 -6.61 3.80
C PRO A 28 6.45 -5.15 4.15
N LEU A 29 5.59 -4.25 3.65
CA LEU A 29 5.63 -2.83 4.01
C LEU A 29 5.53 -2.69 5.54
N SER A 30 6.45 -1.94 6.13
CA SER A 30 6.44 -1.67 7.56
C SER A 30 5.16 -0.98 8.00
N HIS A 31 4.67 -1.30 9.20
CA HIS A 31 3.45 -0.70 9.74
C HIS A 31 3.50 0.83 9.79
N GLY A 32 4.68 1.41 10.06
CA GLY A 32 4.87 2.87 10.10
C GLY A 32 4.69 3.54 8.73
N ALA A 33 4.92 2.82 7.63
CA ALA A 33 4.74 3.36 6.28
C ALA A 33 3.30 3.22 5.76
N HIS A 34 2.40 2.50 6.45
CA HIS A 34 1.01 2.31 5.99
C HIS A 34 0.27 3.65 5.90
N ALA A 35 0.38 4.50 6.92
CA ALA A 35 -0.29 5.80 6.93
C ALA A 35 0.20 6.73 5.79
N GLU A 36 1.50 6.73 5.50
CA GLU A 36 2.09 7.49 4.39
C GLU A 36 1.53 7.01 3.04
N VAL A 37 1.46 5.70 2.83
CA VAL A 37 0.93 5.11 1.59
C VAL A 37 -0.58 5.33 1.48
N GLU A 38 -1.35 5.18 2.56
CA GLU A 38 -2.80 5.46 2.54
C GLU A 38 -3.10 6.94 2.25
N ALA A 39 -2.32 7.88 2.81
CA ALA A 39 -2.46 9.29 2.48
C ALA A 39 -2.22 9.56 0.99
N ALA A 40 -1.18 8.96 0.40
CA ALA A 40 -0.93 9.06 -1.04
C ALA A 40 -2.05 8.40 -1.87
N MET A 41 -2.60 7.28 -1.41
CA MET A 41 -3.73 6.60 -2.06
C MET A 41 -5.02 7.44 -2.02
N ARG A 42 -5.30 8.12 -0.90
CA ARG A 42 -6.42 9.07 -0.75
C ARG A 42 -6.24 10.28 -1.67
N GLN A 43 -5.03 10.84 -1.72
CA GLN A 43 -4.69 11.93 -2.63
C GLN A 43 -4.86 11.51 -4.10
N ALA A 44 -4.54 10.27 -4.43
CA ALA A 44 -4.73 9.70 -5.76
C ALA A 44 -6.19 9.29 -6.06
N GLY A 45 -7.11 9.39 -5.09
CA GLY A 45 -8.52 9.03 -5.24
C GLY A 45 -8.78 7.52 -5.37
N VAL A 46 -7.86 6.67 -4.91
CA VAL A 46 -7.98 5.20 -4.97
C VAL A 46 -8.38 4.55 -3.64
N LEU A 47 -8.45 5.35 -2.58
CA LEU A 47 -9.15 5.03 -1.33
C LEU A 47 -10.21 6.11 -1.08
N ASP A 48 -11.40 5.68 -0.69
CA ASP A 48 -12.50 6.60 -0.36
C ASP A 48 -12.08 7.50 0.81
N ASN A 49 -12.29 8.81 0.68
CA ASN A 49 -11.98 9.79 1.73
C ASN A 49 -12.92 9.70 2.93
N ASP A 50 -14.03 8.98 2.79
CA ASP A 50 -15.10 8.88 3.77
C ASP A 50 -15.33 7.42 4.15
N ALA A 51 -14.52 6.92 5.08
CA ALA A 51 -14.96 5.81 5.92
C ALA A 51 -15.64 6.43 7.14
N VAL A 52 -16.98 6.49 7.09
CA VAL A 52 -17.82 6.66 8.27
C VAL A 52 -17.60 5.48 9.21
#